data_AF-A0A929ES58-F1
#
_entry.id   AF-A0A929ES58-F1
#
_cell.length_a   1.000
_cell.length_b   1.000
_cell.length_c   1.000
_cell.angle_alpha   90.00
_cell.angle_beta   90.00
_cell.angle_gamma   90.00
#
_symmetry.space_group_name_H-M   'P 1'
#
loop_
_entity.id
_entity.type
_entity.pdbx_description
1 polymer ?
#
loop_
_entity_poly.entity_id
_entity_poly.type
_entity_poly.pdbx_seq_one_letter_code
_entity_poly.pdbx_strand_id
1 'polypeptide(L)' 'RWGKRRLAYPINKKNEGYYIFIQAEMPTDAPTVIERDMSLNEELMRFMVTLQETT' A
#
# COMPACT_ATOMS: atom_id res chain seq x y z
N ARG A 1 -13.36 6.44 5.06
CA ARG A 1 -13.07 5.70 3.79
C ARG A 1 -12.89 6.72 2.68
N TRP A 2 -11.79 6.64 1.92
CA TRP A 2 -11.42 7.66 0.92
C TRP A 2 -12.08 7.47 -0.45
N GLY A 3 -12.81 6.37 -0.64
CA GLY A 3 -13.58 6.06 -1.86
C GLY A 3 -12.70 5.73 -3.06
N LYS A 4 -13.33 5.60 -4.23
CA LYS A 4 -12.64 5.48 -5.52
C LYS A 4 -12.07 6.84 -5.91
N ARG A 5 -10.79 6.89 -6.29
CA ARG A 5 -10.12 8.11 -6.70
C ARG A 5 -9.51 7.93 -8.09
N ARG A 6 -9.59 8.98 -8.92
CA ARG A 6 -8.89 9.05 -10.20
C ARG A 6 -7.41 9.32 -9.95
N LEU A 7 -6.54 8.50 -10.55
CA LEU A 7 -5.09 8.65 -10.46
C LEU A 7 -4.62 9.77 -11.37
N ALA A 8 -3.54 10.45 -11.00
CA ALA A 8 -2.94 11.50 -11.83
C ALA A 8 -2.40 10.96 -13.17
N TYR A 9 -1.96 9.70 -13.17
CA TYR A 9 -1.49 8.96 -14.33
C TYR A 9 -1.91 7.49 -14.21
N PRO A 10 -2.06 6.76 -15.34
CA PRO A 10 -2.40 5.35 -15.31
C PRO A 10 -1.29 4.52 -14.66
N ILE A 11 -1.67 3.61 -13.76
CA ILE A 11 -0.80 2.58 -13.19
C ILE A 11 -1.37 1.23 -13.61
N ASN A 12 -0.55 0.37 -14.21
CA ASN A 12 -0.99 -0.93 -14.76
C ASN A 12 -2.24 -0.79 -15.66
N LYS A 13 -2.28 0.27 -16.49
CA LYS A 13 -3.42 0.63 -17.39
C LYS A 13 -4.74 0.97 -16.66
N LYS A 14 -4.73 1.14 -15.34
CA LYS A 14 -5.88 1.59 -14.54
C LYS A 14 -5.76 3.08 -14.26
N ASN A 15 -6.85 3.82 -14.49
CA ASN A 15 -6.95 5.27 -14.24
C ASN A 15 -7.58 5.60 -12.87
N GLU A 16 -8.09 4.59 -12.17
CA GLU A 16 -8.81 4.74 -10.92
C GLU A 16 -8.37 3.67 -9.93
N GLY A 17 -8.39 4.01 -8.65
CA GLY A 17 -7.98 3.10 -7.58
C GLY A 17 -8.59 3.47 -6.23
N TYR A 18 -8.34 2.61 -5.26
CA TYR A 18 -8.69 2.84 -3.86
C TYR A 18 -7.41 3.07 -3.06
N TYR A 19 -7.44 4.07 -2.19
CA TYR A 19 -6.37 4.32 -1.24
C TYR A 19 -6.77 3.78 0.13
N ILE A 20 -5.89 2.95 0.70
CA ILE A 20 -6.02 2.38 2.04
C ILE A 20 -4.77 2.83 2.81
N PHE A 21 -4.99 3.45 3.96
CA PHE A 21 -3.93 3.85 4.88
C PHE A 21 -4.14 3.08 6.18
N ILE A 22 -3.07 2.41 6.64
CA ILE A 22 -3.09 1.55 7.82
C ILE A 22 -1.91 1.94 8.68
N GLN A 23 -2.17 2.21 9.96
CA GLN A 23 -1.15 2.26 10.99
C GLN A 23 -1.22 0.95 11.76
N ALA A 24 -0.09 0.28 11.90
CA ALA A 24 -0.01 -0.99 12.58
C ALA A 24 1.27 -1.03 13.41
N GLU A 25 1.16 -1.60 14.61
CA GLU A 25 2.29 -1.93 15.45
C GLU A 25 2.67 -3.39 15.17
N MET A 26 3.93 -3.63 14.82
CA MET A 26 4.40 -4.96 14.47
C MET A 26 5.89 -5.12 14.83
N PRO A 27 6.36 -6.37 15.02
CA PRO A 27 7.79 -6.66 15.17
C PRO A 27 8.62 -6.22 13.95
N THR A 28 9.91 -5.96 14.15
CA THR A 28 10.82 -5.43 13.12
C THR A 28 11.01 -6.36 11.91
N ASP A 29 10.78 -7.66 12.05
CA ASP A 29 10.90 -8.67 11.00
C ASP A 29 9.61 -8.87 10.18
N ALA A 30 8.46 -8.45 10.71
CA ALA A 30 7.17 -8.59 10.04
C ALA A 30 7.03 -7.83 8.70
N PRO A 31 7.57 -6.59 8.54
CA PRO A 31 7.43 -5.84 7.29
C PRO A 31 7.93 -6.60 6.06
N THR A 32 9.05 -7.33 6.16
CA THR A 32 9.63 -8.06 5.02
C THR A 32 8.71 -9.16 4.50
N VAL A 33 8.02 -9.87 5.40
CA VAL A 33 7.05 -10.91 5.02
C VAL A 33 5.83 -10.27 4.35
N ILE A 34 5.34 -9.16 4.91
CA ILE A 34 4.17 -8.44 4.39
C ILE A 34 4.47 -7.87 3.00
N GLU A 35 5.64 -7.27 2.79
CA GLU A 35 6.04 -6.73 1.49
C GLU A 35 6.09 -7.83 0.41
N ARG A 36 6.58 -9.02 0.78
CA ARG A 36 6.58 -10.17 -0.13
C ARG A 36 5.16 -10.57 -0.50
N ASP A 37 4.27 -10.73 0.46
CA ASP A 37 2.88 -11.13 0.21
C ASP A 37 2.13 -10.07 -0.61
N MET A 38 2.35 -8.78 -0.32
CA MET A 38 1.77 -7.68 -1.08
C MET A 38 2.28 -7.63 -2.52
N SER A 39 3.55 -7.97 -2.77
CA SER A 39 4.10 -8.01 -4.12
C SER A 39 3.53 -9.13 -4.98
N LEU A 40 3.09 -10.24 -4.36
CA LEU A 40 2.46 -11.37 -5.04
C LEU A 40 0.98 -11.12 -5.35
N ASN A 41 0.37 -10.10 -4.73
CA ASN A 41 -1.03 -9.79 -4.91
C ASN A 41 -1.25 -8.89 -6.13
N GLU A 42 -1.79 -9.46 -7.21
CA GLU A 42 -2.07 -8.75 -8.47
C GLU A 42 -3.14 -7.66 -8.37
N GLU A 43 -3.98 -7.67 -7.32
CA GLU A 43 -4.98 -6.62 -7.10
C GLU A 43 -4.34 -5.32 -6.58
N LEU A 44 -3.21 -5.41 -5.89
CA LEU A 44 -2.46 -4.27 -5.38
C LEU A 44 -1.60 -3.67 -6.50
N MET A 45 -1.97 -2.46 -6.93
CA MET A 45 -1.19 -1.74 -7.95
C MET A 45 0.14 -1.20 -7.40
N ARG A 46 0.13 -0.75 -6.14
CA ARG A 46 1.29 -0.14 -5.47
C ARG A 46 1.05 -0.13 -3.97
N PHE A 47 2.09 -0.40 -3.20
CA PHE A 47 2.13 -0.24 -1.76
C PHE A 47 3.38 0.54 -1.35
N MET A 48 3.36 1.06 -0.13
CA MET A 48 4.50 1.73 0.50
C MET A 48 4.41 1.46 2.00
N VAL A 49 5.48 0.93 2.57
CA VAL A 49 5.64 0.73 4.01
C VAL A 49 6.70 1.72 4.49
N THR A 50 6.38 2.45 5.55
CA THR A 50 7.27 3.45 6.14
C THR A 50 7.24 3.31 7.65
N LEU A 51 8.42 3.44 8.28
CA LEU A 51 8.50 3.53 9.73
C LEU A 51 7.89 4.85 10.19
N GLN A 52 7.02 4.77 11.18
CA GLN A 52 6.48 5.96 11.82
C GLN A 52 7.50 6.46 12.86
N GLU A 53 8.28 7.48 12.51
CA GLU A 53 9.11 8.17 13.47
C GLU A 53 8.23 9.09 14.33
N THR A 54 8.26 8.88 15.65
CA THR A 54 7.59 9.79 16.61
C THR A 54 8.68 10.71 17.16
N THR A 55 8.56 12.01 16.87
CA THR A 55 9.47 13.08 17.35
C THR A 55 9.39 13.27 18.86
#